data_AF-A0A099KTW4-F1
#
_entry.id   AF-A0A099KTW4-F1
#
_cell.length_a   1.000
_cell.length_b   1.000
_cell.length_c   1.000
_cell.angle_alpha   90.00
_cell.angle_beta   90.00
_cell.angle_gamma   90.00
#
_symmetry.space_group_name_H-M   'P 1'
#
loop_
_entity.id
_entity.type
_entity.pdbx_description
1 polymer ?
#
loop_
_entity_poly.entity_id
_entity_poly.type
_entity_poly.pdbx_seq_one_letter_code
_entity_poly.pdbx_strand_id
1 'polypeptide(L)'
;MQKIAKIIITLTLLYLSYVAATYGAANLAFKQADKQLTYWQQIVGAKVGAISVTQPTKGLAANCTQGIQTCPEKTLFERINFIESYHNALVSINTAINLHQNPQYLETKAQILEWGVRAGVAPKQASLKVANKLYLQSTQLRPTWPGTWAALALNKWHLGEFDNQMIQYLINAHTYGKNRVEVHLIWAQLGGALQQSEEPKLKQLIAAHHEIVKYHQELTP
;
A
#
# COMPACT_ATOMS: atom_id res chain seq x y z
N MET A 1 18.91 40.69 33.69
CA MET A 1 18.59 40.27 32.30
C MET A 1 19.42 39.08 31.80
N GLN A 2 20.75 39.08 31.94
CA GLN A 2 21.60 37.99 31.41
C GLN A 2 21.29 36.57 31.94
N LYS A 3 20.97 36.41 33.24
CA LYS A 3 20.62 35.10 33.83
C LYS A 3 19.32 34.52 33.24
N ILE A 4 18.32 35.37 33.02
CA ILE A 4 17.03 34.98 32.45
C ILE A 4 17.20 34.53 30.99
N ALA A 5 17.98 35.27 30.20
CA ALA A 5 18.29 34.90 28.82
C ALA A 5 18.98 33.53 28.72
N LYS A 6 19.93 33.23 29.62
CA LYS A 6 20.59 31.91 29.66
C LYS A 6 19.60 30.79 29.95
N ILE A 7 18.70 30.97 30.92
CA ILE A 7 17.67 29.97 31.25
C ILE A 7 16.76 29.71 30.04
N ILE A 8 16.30 30.77 29.37
CA ILE A 8 15.45 30.64 28.17
C ILE A 8 16.18 29.85 27.09
N ILE A 9 17.43 30.21 26.78
CA ILE A 9 18.23 29.51 25.76
C ILE A 9 18.41 28.03 26.12
N THR A 10 18.74 27.73 27.38
CA THR A 10 18.91 26.34 27.82
C THR A 10 17.62 25.53 27.67
N LEU A 11 16.47 26.09 28.07
CA LEU A 11 15.18 25.42 27.90
C LEU A 11 14.82 25.22 26.43
N THR A 12 15.08 26.20 25.57
CA THR A 12 14.89 26.07 24.12
C THR A 12 15.76 24.96 23.54
N LEU A 13 17.04 24.88 23.92
CA LEU A 13 17.93 23.82 23.44
C LEU A 13 17.47 22.44 23.91
N LEU A 14 17.08 22.29 25.17
CA LEU A 14 16.54 21.01 25.68
C LEU A 14 15.26 20.59 24.93
N TYR A 15 14.36 21.53 24.67
CA TYR A 15 13.15 21.28 23.90
C TYR A 15 13.48 20.84 22.46
N LEU A 16 14.38 21.56 21.77
CA LEU A 16 14.79 21.19 20.41
C LEU A 16 15.50 19.84 20.35
N SER A 17 16.34 19.52 21.34
CA SER A 17 16.98 18.20 21.44
C SER A 17 15.96 17.08 21.66
N TYR A 18 14.94 17.31 22.50
CA TYR A 18 13.85 16.36 22.69
C TYR A 18 13.07 16.12 21.40
N VAL A 19 12.69 17.19 20.69
CA VAL A 19 12.01 17.07 19.39
C VAL A 19 12.89 16.35 18.37
N ALA A 20 14.17 16.69 18.24
CA ALA A 20 15.06 15.99 17.32
C ALA A 20 15.16 14.48 17.61
N ALA A 21 15.20 14.10 18.89
CA ALA A 21 15.24 12.70 19.30
C ALA A 21 13.96 11.94 18.91
N THR A 22 12.77 12.55 19.07
CA THR A 22 11.51 11.90 18.68
C THR A 22 11.42 11.67 17.17
N TYR A 23 11.85 12.64 16.37
CA TYR A 23 11.93 12.49 14.90
C TYR A 23 12.94 11.42 14.48
N GLY A 24 14.10 11.36 15.14
CA GLY A 24 15.11 10.33 14.92
C GLY A 24 14.56 8.93 15.19
N ALA A 25 13.88 8.75 16.34
CA ALA A 25 13.24 7.50 16.70
C ALA A 25 12.12 7.10 15.73
N ALA A 26 11.31 8.06 15.28
CA ALA A 26 10.26 7.82 14.29
C ALA A 26 10.83 7.32 12.96
N ASN A 27 11.89 7.96 12.46
CA ASN A 27 12.56 7.56 11.23
C ASN A 27 13.23 6.18 11.34
N LEU A 28 13.83 5.86 12.49
CA LEU A 28 14.41 4.55 12.72
C LEU A 28 13.34 3.45 12.67
N ALA A 29 12.23 3.64 13.38
CA ALA A 29 11.12 2.70 13.38
C ALA A 29 10.49 2.57 11.97
N PHE A 30 10.34 3.68 11.26
CA PHE A 30 9.90 3.67 9.87
C PHE A 30 10.83 2.83 8.99
N LYS A 31 12.16 3.00 9.10
CA LYS A 31 13.12 2.25 8.30
C LYS A 31 13.13 0.76 8.59
N GLN A 32 12.84 0.36 9.82
CA GLN A 32 12.65 -1.05 10.16
C GLN A 32 11.44 -1.65 9.43
N ALA A 33 10.31 -0.93 9.40
CA ALA A 33 9.12 -1.36 8.67
C ALA A 33 9.33 -1.39 7.14
N ASP A 34 9.92 -0.31 6.60
CA ASP A 34 10.23 -0.13 5.17
C ASP A 34 11.15 -1.24 4.63
N LYS A 35 12.14 -1.67 5.43
CA LYS A 35 13.02 -2.79 5.09
C LYS A 35 12.24 -4.10 4.88
N GLN A 36 11.27 -4.41 5.75
CA GLN A 36 10.44 -5.62 5.62
C GLN A 36 9.54 -5.54 4.39
N LEU A 37 8.92 -4.38 4.18
CA LEU A 37 8.07 -4.14 3.02
C LEU A 37 8.84 -4.30 1.70
N THR A 38 10.03 -3.70 1.61
CA THR A 38 10.90 -3.80 0.44
C THR A 38 11.32 -5.25 0.19
N TYR A 39 11.65 -5.99 1.26
CA TYR A 39 11.99 -7.41 1.17
C TYR A 39 10.83 -8.23 0.57
N TRP A 40 9.58 -7.99 0.99
CA TRP A 40 8.41 -8.67 0.42
C TRP A 40 8.19 -8.28 -1.04
N GLN A 41 8.31 -7.00 -1.38
CA GLN A 41 8.16 -6.51 -2.76
C GLN A 41 9.19 -7.14 -3.70
N GLN A 42 10.43 -7.31 -3.26
CA GLN A 42 11.49 -7.90 -4.08
C GLN A 42 11.35 -9.41 -4.22
N ILE A 43 11.10 -10.15 -3.13
CA ILE A 43 11.15 -11.63 -3.15
C ILE A 43 9.81 -12.23 -3.55
N VAL A 44 8.71 -11.67 -3.05
CA VAL A 44 7.37 -12.15 -3.40
C VAL A 44 6.93 -11.53 -4.73
N GLY A 45 7.25 -10.26 -4.99
CA GLY A 45 6.96 -9.62 -6.29
C GLY A 45 7.74 -10.22 -7.46
N ALA A 46 8.95 -10.75 -7.25
CA ALA A 46 9.67 -11.49 -8.29
C ALA A 46 9.11 -12.90 -8.55
N LYS A 47 8.42 -13.52 -7.57
CA LYS A 47 7.75 -14.82 -7.72
C LYS A 47 6.30 -14.67 -8.24
N VAL A 48 5.66 -13.54 -7.95
CA VAL A 48 4.35 -13.14 -8.43
C VAL A 48 4.56 -12.08 -9.50
N GLY A 49 5.16 -12.49 -10.63
CA GLY A 49 5.23 -11.64 -11.82
C GLY A 49 3.82 -11.14 -12.15
N ALA A 50 3.70 -9.81 -12.27
CA ALA A 50 2.48 -9.07 -12.51
C ALA A 50 1.50 -9.03 -11.32
N ILE A 51 1.03 -7.82 -11.01
CA ILE A 51 -0.26 -7.59 -10.39
C ILE A 51 -1.27 -8.41 -11.21
N SER A 52 -1.71 -9.57 -10.73
CA SER A 52 -2.72 -10.36 -11.42
C SER A 52 -4.08 -9.90 -10.92
N VAL A 53 -4.74 -9.08 -11.72
CA VAL A 53 -6.16 -8.68 -11.55
C VAL A 53 -7.11 -9.87 -11.81
N THR A 54 -6.59 -11.05 -12.16
CA THR A 54 -7.35 -12.29 -12.27
C THR A 54 -7.58 -12.93 -10.90
N GLN A 55 -8.76 -12.63 -10.31
CA GLN A 55 -9.35 -13.33 -9.17
C GLN A 55 -8.49 -13.28 -7.87
N PRO A 56 -9.02 -13.65 -6.68
CA PRO A 56 -8.20 -13.65 -5.48
C PRO A 56 -7.14 -14.72 -5.70
N THR A 57 -5.93 -14.29 -6.02
CA THR A 57 -4.78 -15.19 -6.08
C THR A 57 -4.80 -15.95 -4.77
N LYS A 58 -4.98 -17.25 -4.88
CA LYS A 58 -4.37 -18.22 -4.00
C LYS A 58 -3.01 -17.65 -3.60
N GLY A 59 -2.94 -17.04 -2.42
CA GLY A 59 -1.71 -16.47 -1.89
C GLY A 59 -0.72 -17.61 -1.64
N LEU A 60 0.24 -17.41 -0.76
CA LEU A 60 1.05 -18.52 -0.23
C LEU A 60 0.22 -19.67 0.40
N ALA A 61 -1.13 -19.60 0.39
CA ALA A 61 -2.09 -20.62 0.78
C ALA A 61 -2.67 -21.48 -0.38
N ALA A 62 -2.10 -21.44 -1.59
CA ALA A 62 -2.67 -22.08 -2.78
C ALA A 62 -2.93 -23.59 -2.72
N ASN A 63 -2.23 -24.34 -1.87
CA ASN A 63 -2.20 -25.81 -1.95
C ASN A 63 -2.46 -26.53 -0.63
N CYS A 64 -3.02 -25.88 0.39
CA CYS A 64 -3.44 -26.60 1.59
C CYS A 64 -4.97 -26.51 1.74
N THR A 65 -5.70 -27.24 0.90
CA THR A 65 -7.12 -27.53 1.11
C THR A 65 -7.42 -29.01 0.91
N GLN A 66 -7.79 -29.61 2.05
CA GLN A 66 -8.59 -30.82 2.27
C GLN A 66 -8.00 -32.17 1.88
N GLY A 67 -7.82 -32.99 2.90
CA GLY A 67 -7.29 -34.35 2.82
C GLY A 67 -5.83 -34.39 3.26
N ILE A 68 -5.61 -34.94 4.45
CA ILE A 68 -4.37 -35.46 5.06
C ILE A 68 -3.13 -35.46 4.12
N GLN A 69 -2.60 -34.30 3.78
CA GLN A 69 -1.34 -34.17 3.08
C GLN A 69 -0.63 -32.94 3.65
N THR A 70 0.38 -33.24 4.46
CA THR A 70 1.22 -32.30 5.17
C THR A 70 1.82 -31.29 4.19
N CYS A 71 1.58 -29.99 4.43
CA CYS A 71 2.28 -28.94 3.68
C CYS A 71 3.79 -29.19 3.87
N PRO A 72 4.62 -29.22 2.80
CA PRO A 72 6.03 -29.54 2.92
C PRO A 72 6.71 -28.56 3.89
N GLU A 73 7.50 -29.07 4.83
CA GLU A 73 8.07 -28.36 5.99
C GLU A 73 8.68 -26.98 5.66
N LYS A 74 9.30 -26.85 4.49
CA LYS A 74 9.86 -25.61 3.95
C LYS A 74 8.82 -24.49 3.78
N THR A 75 7.60 -24.82 3.38
CA THR A 75 6.49 -23.86 3.18
C THR A 75 5.88 -23.37 4.49
N LEU A 76 5.90 -24.19 5.54
CA LEU A 76 5.43 -23.80 6.86
C LEU A 76 6.41 -22.81 7.51
N PHE A 77 7.72 -23.09 7.43
CA PHE A 77 8.77 -22.21 7.94
C PHE A 77 8.74 -20.83 7.26
N GLU A 78 8.64 -20.79 5.93
CA GLU A 78 8.49 -19.55 5.17
C GLU A 78 7.25 -18.75 5.61
N ARG A 79 6.12 -19.42 5.87
CA ARG A 79 4.90 -18.79 6.35
C ARG A 79 5.05 -18.23 7.77
N ILE A 80 5.70 -18.94 8.69
CA ILE A 80 5.95 -18.47 10.06
C ILE A 80 6.83 -17.22 10.04
N ASN A 81 7.92 -17.24 9.27
CA ASN A 81 8.82 -16.09 9.12
C ASN A 81 8.09 -14.88 8.51
N PHE A 82 7.17 -15.11 7.57
CA PHE A 82 6.33 -14.02 7.04
C PHE A 82 5.41 -13.44 8.12
N ILE A 83 4.72 -14.28 8.91
CA ILE A 83 3.82 -13.82 9.98
C ILE A 83 4.59 -12.98 11.02
N GLU A 84 5.77 -13.45 11.42
CA GLU A 84 6.62 -12.72 12.36
C GLU A 84 7.10 -11.39 11.78
N SER A 85 7.64 -11.40 10.56
CA SER A 85 8.08 -10.16 9.90
C SER A 85 6.92 -9.19 9.68
N TYR A 86 5.72 -9.67 9.37
CA TYR A 86 4.50 -8.88 9.23
C TYR A 86 4.12 -8.20 10.55
N HIS A 87 4.10 -8.94 11.65
CA HIS A 87 3.85 -8.38 12.98
C HIS A 87 4.90 -7.34 13.37
N ASN A 88 6.18 -7.63 13.15
CA ASN A 88 7.28 -6.71 13.46
C ASN A 88 7.20 -5.43 12.61
N ALA A 89 6.83 -5.53 11.33
CA ALA A 89 6.62 -4.37 10.49
C ALA A 89 5.45 -3.50 10.99
N LEU A 90 4.34 -4.12 11.42
CA LEU A 90 3.20 -3.40 12.02
C LEU A 90 3.59 -2.67 13.32
N VAL A 91 4.32 -3.32 14.22
CA VAL A 91 4.81 -2.69 15.46
C VAL A 91 5.69 -1.49 15.14
N SER A 92 6.63 -1.67 14.20
CA SER A 92 7.59 -0.63 13.82
C SER A 92 6.89 0.57 13.17
N ILE A 93 5.97 0.34 12.23
CA ILE A 93 5.27 1.44 11.56
C ILE A 93 4.28 2.15 12.48
N ASN A 94 3.63 1.43 13.40
CA ASN A 94 2.78 2.04 14.42
C ASN A 94 3.60 2.95 15.35
N THR A 95 4.80 2.51 15.74
CA THR A 95 5.73 3.33 16.52
C THR A 95 6.10 4.60 15.77
N ALA A 96 6.45 4.50 14.49
CA ALA A 96 6.77 5.67 13.66
C ALA A 96 5.62 6.68 13.59
N ILE A 97 4.39 6.23 13.33
CA ILE A 97 3.19 7.06 13.23
C ILE A 97 2.85 7.72 14.57
N ASN A 98 3.00 7.00 15.68
CA ASN A 98 2.73 7.54 17.02
C ASN A 98 3.73 8.63 17.41
N LEU A 99 4.97 8.53 16.95
CA LEU A 99 6.01 9.52 17.21
C LEU A 99 5.92 10.73 16.28
N HIS A 100 5.53 10.53 15.02
CA HIS A 100 5.42 11.60 14.04
C HIS A 100 4.46 11.26 12.90
N GLN A 101 3.57 12.20 12.56
CA GLN A 101 2.67 12.05 11.42
C GLN A 101 3.37 12.45 10.12
N ASN A 102 3.68 11.46 9.28
CA ASN A 102 4.26 11.67 7.96
C ASN A 102 3.45 10.86 6.93
N PRO A 103 3.10 11.44 5.75
CA PRO A 103 2.35 10.73 4.71
C PRO A 103 3.01 9.41 4.30
N GLN A 104 4.35 9.38 4.21
CA GLN A 104 5.06 8.15 3.84
C GLN A 104 4.87 7.03 4.87
N TYR A 105 4.71 7.36 6.15
CA TYR A 105 4.48 6.34 7.17
C TYR A 105 3.07 5.76 7.04
N LEU A 106 2.09 6.61 6.70
CA LEU A 106 0.72 6.19 6.43
C LEU A 106 0.65 5.26 5.21
N GLU A 107 1.33 5.62 4.11
CA GLU A 107 1.49 4.78 2.92
C GLU A 107 2.08 3.41 3.25
N THR A 108 3.22 3.39 3.96
CA THR A 108 3.89 2.13 4.31
C THR A 108 3.00 1.25 5.19
N LYS A 109 2.26 1.83 6.14
CA LYS A 109 1.30 1.04 6.94
C LYS A 109 0.17 0.47 6.08
N ALA A 110 -0.37 1.25 5.14
CA ALA A 110 -1.39 0.78 4.22
C ALA A 110 -0.88 -0.38 3.34
N GLN A 111 0.33 -0.25 2.79
CA GLN A 111 0.96 -1.32 2.01
C GLN A 111 1.24 -2.56 2.85
N ILE A 112 1.71 -2.42 4.10
CA ILE A 112 1.89 -3.56 5.01
C ILE A 112 0.55 -4.31 5.19
N LEU A 113 -0.55 -3.59 5.43
CA LEU A 113 -1.88 -4.21 5.55
C LEU A 113 -2.29 -4.95 4.27
N GLU A 114 -2.04 -4.39 3.09
CA GLU A 114 -2.30 -5.08 1.81
C GLU A 114 -1.48 -6.36 1.67
N TRP A 115 -0.20 -6.34 2.06
CA TRP A 115 0.65 -7.53 2.06
C TRP A 115 0.13 -8.61 3.03
N GLY A 116 -0.36 -8.21 4.20
CA GLY A 116 -1.03 -9.11 5.13
C GLY A 116 -2.25 -9.81 4.52
N VAL A 117 -3.03 -9.07 3.71
CA VAL A 117 -4.17 -9.62 2.97
C VAL A 117 -3.72 -10.57 1.86
N ARG A 118 -2.73 -10.20 1.04
CA ARG A 118 -2.20 -11.05 -0.05
C ARG A 118 -1.62 -12.36 0.47
N ALA A 119 -0.96 -12.33 1.63
CA ALA A 119 -0.42 -13.51 2.28
C ALA A 119 -1.47 -14.34 3.04
N GLY A 120 -2.71 -13.86 3.17
CA GLY A 120 -3.76 -14.56 3.91
C GLY A 120 -3.54 -14.60 5.42
N VAL A 121 -2.79 -13.64 5.97
CA VAL A 121 -2.52 -13.51 7.42
C VAL A 121 -3.33 -12.38 8.07
N ALA A 122 -3.99 -11.55 7.25
CA ALA A 122 -4.86 -10.47 7.70
C ALA A 122 -6.24 -10.56 7.04
N PRO A 123 -7.33 -10.19 7.74
CA PRO A 123 -8.67 -10.22 7.19
C PRO A 123 -8.82 -9.17 6.07
N LYS A 124 -9.19 -9.62 4.86
CA LYS A 124 -9.30 -8.78 3.65
C LYS A 124 -10.14 -7.52 3.87
N GLN A 125 -11.41 -7.67 4.28
CA GLN A 125 -12.35 -6.56 4.35
C GLN A 125 -11.93 -5.48 5.36
N ALA A 126 -11.51 -5.90 6.56
CA ALA A 126 -11.10 -4.97 7.60
C ALA A 126 -9.78 -4.28 7.24
N SER A 127 -8.79 -5.03 6.78
CA SER A 127 -7.44 -4.50 6.53
C SER A 127 -7.42 -3.54 5.35
N LEU A 128 -8.11 -3.84 4.25
CA LEU A 128 -8.16 -2.94 3.08
C LEU A 128 -8.96 -1.66 3.37
N LYS A 129 -10.00 -1.71 4.21
CA LYS A 129 -10.71 -0.50 4.66
C LYS A 129 -9.81 0.40 5.50
N VAL A 130 -9.01 -0.17 6.40
CA VAL A 130 -8.01 0.60 7.15
C VAL A 130 -6.94 1.16 6.24
N ALA A 131 -6.44 0.37 5.27
CA ALA A 131 -5.47 0.83 4.27
C ALA A 131 -6.01 2.01 3.46
N ASN A 132 -7.25 1.94 2.98
CA ASN A 132 -7.90 3.04 2.25
C ASN A 132 -8.01 4.31 3.10
N LYS A 133 -8.36 4.20 4.39
CA LYS A 133 -8.39 5.35 5.30
C LYS A 133 -7.01 6.00 5.42
N LEU A 134 -5.96 5.19 5.54
CA LEU A 134 -4.58 5.68 5.65
C LEU A 134 -4.11 6.36 4.35
N TYR A 135 -4.40 5.78 3.19
CA TYR A 135 -4.12 6.43 1.91
C TYR A 135 -4.88 7.73 1.73
N LEU A 136 -6.16 7.79 2.08
CA LEU A 136 -6.94 9.04 2.04
C LEU A 136 -6.35 10.10 2.97
N GLN A 137 -5.82 9.73 4.13
CA GLN A 137 -5.08 10.66 4.99
C GLN A 137 -3.76 11.09 4.34
N SER A 138 -3.06 10.18 3.67
CA SER A 138 -1.84 10.50 2.92
C SER A 138 -2.11 11.48 1.78
N THR A 139 -3.21 11.32 1.02
CA THR A 139 -3.56 12.23 -0.08
C THR A 139 -3.94 13.63 0.39
N GLN A 140 -4.44 13.80 1.63
CA GLN A 140 -4.64 15.12 2.23
C GLN A 140 -3.31 15.87 2.43
N LEU A 141 -2.23 15.14 2.73
CA LEU A 141 -0.89 15.71 2.93
C LEU A 141 -0.11 15.82 1.61
N ARG A 142 -0.34 14.89 0.67
CA ARG A 142 0.33 14.82 -0.64
C ARG A 142 -0.64 14.38 -1.74
N PRO A 143 -1.47 15.30 -2.25
CA PRO A 143 -2.48 14.96 -3.26
C PRO A 143 -1.89 14.59 -4.62
N THR A 144 -0.62 14.92 -4.88
CA THR A 144 0.05 14.68 -6.17
C THR A 144 0.81 13.35 -6.22
N TRP A 145 0.57 12.43 -5.28
CA TRP A 145 1.21 11.11 -5.26
C TRP A 145 0.40 10.09 -6.05
N PRO A 146 0.83 9.72 -7.27
CA PRO A 146 0.01 8.89 -8.15
C PRO A 146 -0.14 7.44 -7.67
N GLY A 147 0.91 6.89 -7.05
CA GLY A 147 0.88 5.53 -6.50
C GLY A 147 -0.20 5.34 -5.43
N THR A 148 -0.43 6.34 -4.59
CA THR A 148 -1.48 6.35 -3.57
C THR A 148 -2.87 6.22 -4.19
N TRP A 149 -3.13 7.01 -5.25
CA TRP A 149 -4.40 6.95 -5.97
C TRP A 149 -4.60 5.63 -6.70
N ALA A 150 -3.53 5.08 -7.30
CA ALA A 150 -3.56 3.74 -7.89
C ALA A 150 -3.91 2.68 -6.83
N ALA A 151 -3.26 2.70 -5.66
CA ALA A 151 -3.53 1.75 -4.58
C ALA A 151 -4.98 1.84 -4.07
N LEU A 152 -5.53 3.06 -3.93
CA LEU A 152 -6.93 3.27 -3.58
C LEU A 152 -7.90 2.64 -4.59
N ALA A 153 -7.64 2.81 -5.90
CA ALA A 153 -8.44 2.18 -6.94
C ALA A 153 -8.35 0.65 -6.89
N LEU A 154 -7.14 0.10 -6.73
CA LEU A 154 -6.91 -1.34 -6.63
C LEU A 154 -7.62 -1.95 -5.41
N ASN A 155 -7.56 -1.27 -4.27
CA ASN A 155 -8.23 -1.74 -3.06
C ASN A 155 -9.75 -1.75 -3.22
N LYS A 156 -10.34 -0.73 -3.87
CA LYS A 156 -11.78 -0.74 -4.19
C LYS A 156 -12.14 -1.90 -5.12
N TRP A 157 -11.33 -2.17 -6.14
CA TRP A 157 -11.50 -3.36 -6.97
C TRP A 157 -11.47 -4.66 -6.15
N HIS A 158 -10.48 -4.82 -5.27
CA HIS A 158 -10.41 -5.99 -4.40
C HIS A 158 -11.59 -6.09 -3.42
N LEU A 159 -12.15 -4.96 -2.99
CA LEU A 159 -13.34 -4.91 -2.13
C LEU A 159 -14.66 -5.12 -2.91
N GLY A 160 -14.64 -5.16 -4.25
CA GLY A 160 -15.84 -5.23 -5.08
C GLY A 160 -16.63 -3.92 -5.13
N GLU A 161 -15.98 -2.80 -4.80
CA GLU A 161 -16.59 -1.48 -4.76
C GLU A 161 -16.41 -0.75 -6.10
N PHE A 162 -17.25 -1.10 -7.08
CA PHE A 162 -17.21 -0.52 -8.43
C PHE A 162 -18.13 0.71 -8.53
N ASP A 163 -17.56 1.89 -8.30
CA ASP A 163 -18.28 3.17 -8.33
C ASP A 163 -17.46 4.27 -9.04
N ASN A 164 -18.07 5.43 -9.22
CA ASN A 164 -17.41 6.60 -9.84
C ASN A 164 -16.18 7.06 -9.04
N GLN A 165 -16.12 6.80 -7.73
CA GLN A 165 -14.99 7.18 -6.90
C GLN A 165 -13.76 6.33 -7.22
N MET A 166 -13.93 5.04 -7.48
CA MET A 166 -12.86 4.16 -7.96
C MET A 166 -12.26 4.70 -9.28
N ILE A 167 -13.11 5.13 -10.21
CA ILE A 167 -12.68 5.72 -11.48
C ILE A 167 -11.96 7.05 -11.25
N GLN A 168 -12.45 7.90 -10.34
CA GLN A 168 -11.78 9.14 -9.97
C GLN A 168 -10.37 8.90 -9.41
N TYR A 169 -10.16 7.82 -8.65
CA TYR A 169 -8.82 7.46 -8.18
C TYR A 169 -7.90 7.04 -9.34
N LEU A 170 -8.38 6.27 -10.31
CA LEU A 170 -7.61 5.96 -11.52
C LEU A 170 -7.24 7.24 -12.29
N ILE A 171 -8.19 8.16 -12.45
CA ILE A 171 -7.96 9.45 -13.11
C ILE A 171 -6.89 10.25 -12.37
N ASN A 172 -6.98 10.38 -11.03
CA ASN A 172 -5.98 11.09 -10.25
C ASN A 172 -4.59 10.45 -10.39
N ALA A 173 -4.51 9.12 -10.41
CA ALA A 173 -3.25 8.40 -10.66
C ALA A 173 -2.65 8.76 -12.03
N HIS A 174 -3.49 8.80 -13.08
CA HIS A 174 -3.09 9.24 -14.42
C HIS A 174 -2.63 10.70 -14.42
N THR A 175 -3.43 11.62 -13.86
CA THR A 175 -3.15 13.06 -13.85
C THR A 175 -1.81 13.39 -13.19
N TYR A 176 -1.49 12.76 -12.05
CA TYR A 176 -0.27 13.05 -11.31
C TYR A 176 0.92 12.16 -11.67
N GLY A 177 0.71 11.09 -12.45
CA GLY A 177 1.72 10.07 -12.68
C GLY A 177 1.57 9.30 -13.98
N LYS A 178 1.11 9.95 -15.05
CA LYS A 178 0.86 9.33 -16.36
C LYS A 178 1.95 8.36 -16.85
N ASN A 179 3.22 8.68 -16.59
CA ASN A 179 4.39 7.92 -17.05
C ASN A 179 5.00 6.98 -15.98
N ARG A 180 4.32 6.78 -14.84
CA ARG A 180 4.80 5.94 -13.74
C ARG A 180 4.41 4.49 -13.98
N VAL A 181 5.32 3.55 -13.72
CA VAL A 181 5.11 2.14 -14.02
C VAL A 181 3.88 1.58 -13.31
N GLU A 182 3.69 1.95 -12.04
CA GLU A 182 2.54 1.53 -11.23
C GLU A 182 1.20 2.04 -11.80
N VAL A 183 1.21 3.22 -12.44
CA VAL A 183 0.02 3.81 -13.07
C VAL A 183 -0.27 3.11 -14.40
N HIS A 184 0.75 2.81 -15.20
CA HIS A 184 0.57 2.02 -16.43
C HIS A 184 -0.02 0.65 -16.12
N LEU A 185 0.58 -0.07 -15.17
CA LEU A 185 0.15 -1.42 -14.81
C LEU A 185 -1.31 -1.43 -14.34
N ILE A 186 -1.70 -0.49 -13.48
CA ILE A 186 -3.09 -0.50 -12.99
C ILE A 186 -4.09 -0.10 -14.07
N TRP A 187 -3.78 0.88 -14.93
CA TRP A 187 -4.71 1.28 -16.00
C TRP A 187 -4.83 0.21 -17.07
N ALA A 188 -3.73 -0.42 -17.48
CA ALA A 188 -3.74 -1.50 -18.45
C ALA A 188 -4.58 -2.68 -17.96
N GLN A 189 -4.44 -3.03 -16.67
CA GLN A 189 -5.11 -4.18 -16.09
C GLN A 189 -6.56 -3.87 -15.67
N LEU A 190 -6.76 -2.92 -14.76
CA LEU A 190 -8.07 -2.58 -14.22
C LEU A 190 -8.94 -1.90 -15.28
N GLY A 191 -8.39 -0.93 -16.01
CA GLY A 191 -9.09 -0.25 -17.09
C GLY A 191 -9.46 -1.21 -18.22
N GLY A 192 -8.54 -2.08 -18.62
CA GLY A 192 -8.80 -3.14 -19.60
C GLY A 192 -9.88 -4.13 -19.13
N ALA A 193 -9.81 -4.59 -17.87
CA ALA A 193 -10.81 -5.49 -17.30
C ALA A 193 -12.21 -4.87 -17.25
N LEU A 194 -12.32 -3.58 -16.89
CA LEU A 194 -13.61 -2.85 -16.90
C LEU A 194 -14.18 -2.74 -18.32
N GLN A 195 -13.33 -2.45 -19.31
CA GLN A 195 -13.75 -2.30 -20.72
C GLN A 195 -14.21 -3.64 -21.32
N GLN A 196 -13.59 -4.74 -20.92
CA GLN A 196 -13.91 -6.09 -21.39
C GLN A 196 -15.04 -6.76 -20.59
N SER A 197 -15.45 -6.19 -19.45
CA SER A 197 -16.45 -6.78 -18.55
C SER A 197 -17.78 -7.08 -19.23
N GLU A 198 -18.38 -8.22 -18.95
CA GLU A 198 -19.72 -8.56 -19.47
C GLU A 198 -20.82 -7.70 -18.84
N GLU A 199 -20.58 -7.13 -17.66
CA GLU A 199 -21.53 -6.28 -16.96
C GLU A 199 -21.62 -4.88 -17.62
N PRO A 200 -22.78 -4.49 -18.19
CA PRO A 200 -22.92 -3.22 -18.91
C PRO A 200 -22.58 -1.99 -18.06
N LYS A 201 -22.89 -2.05 -16.77
CA LYS A 201 -22.60 -0.98 -15.80
C LYS A 201 -21.09 -0.73 -15.66
N LEU A 202 -20.28 -1.78 -15.59
CA LEU A 202 -18.83 -1.67 -15.46
C LEU A 202 -18.18 -1.12 -16.73
N LYS A 203 -18.66 -1.56 -17.90
CA LYS A 203 -18.27 -0.98 -19.18
C LYS A 203 -18.58 0.52 -19.25
N GLN A 204 -19.78 0.91 -18.81
CA GLN A 204 -20.20 2.30 -18.83
C GLN A 204 -19.34 3.19 -17.90
N LEU A 205 -18.91 2.67 -16.75
CA LEU A 205 -18.04 3.41 -15.81
C LEU A 205 -16.71 3.86 -16.44
N ILE A 206 -16.16 3.06 -17.37
CA ILE A 206 -14.86 3.36 -18.00
C ILE A 206 -14.97 3.91 -19.42
N ALA A 207 -16.16 3.87 -20.03
CA ALA A 207 -16.38 4.22 -21.44
C ALA A 207 -15.88 5.63 -21.80
N ALA A 208 -16.09 6.62 -20.92
CA ALA A 208 -15.63 7.99 -21.11
C ALA A 208 -14.10 8.15 -21.08
N HIS A 209 -13.37 7.12 -20.67
CA HIS A 209 -11.93 7.13 -20.47
C HIS A 209 -11.19 6.14 -21.38
N HIS A 210 -11.81 5.69 -22.49
CA HIS A 210 -11.20 4.71 -23.39
C HIS A 210 -9.83 5.13 -23.92
N GLU A 211 -9.58 6.43 -24.13
CA GLU A 211 -8.29 6.93 -24.63
C GLU A 211 -7.19 6.76 -23.59
N ILE A 212 -7.53 6.93 -22.31
CA ILE A 212 -6.60 6.72 -21.21
C ILE A 212 -6.27 5.23 -21.09
N VAL A 213 -7.29 4.37 -21.16
CA VAL A 213 -7.10 2.90 -21.14
C VAL A 213 -6.19 2.47 -22.29
N LYS A 214 -6.49 2.89 -23.51
CA LYS A 214 -5.70 2.60 -24.72
C LYS A 214 -4.25 3.05 -24.57
N TYR A 215 -4.03 4.30 -24.13
CA TYR A 215 -2.69 4.84 -23.90
C TYR A 215 -1.85 3.95 -22.96
N HIS A 216 -2.43 3.45 -21.87
CA HIS A 216 -1.68 2.61 -20.93
C HIS A 216 -1.51 1.16 -21.41
N GLN A 217 -2.44 0.63 -22.20
CA GLN A 217 -2.33 -0.70 -22.81
C GLN A 217 -1.21 -0.76 -23.85
N GLU A 218 -1.04 0.28 -24.67
CA GLU A 218 0.00 0.34 -25.72
C GLU A 218 1.43 0.46 -25.14
N LEU A 219 1.55 0.90 -23.89
CA LEU A 219 2.85 1.09 -23.22
C LEU A 219 3.25 -0.08 -22.33
N THR A 220 2.36 -1.07 -22.16
CA THR A 220 2.66 -2.27 -21.38
C THR A 220 3.23 -3.32 -22.34
N PRO A 221 4.45 -3.86 -22.09
CA PRO A 221 5.08 -4.85 -22.97
C PRO A 221 4.34 -6.20 -22.99
#